data_AF-A0A429EQ18-F1
#
_entry.id   AF-A0A429EQ18-F1
#
_cell.length_a   1.000
_cell.length_b   1.000
_cell.length_c   1.000
_cell.angle_alpha   90.00
_cell.angle_beta   90.00
_cell.angle_gamma   90.00
#
_symmetry.space_group_name_H-M   'P 1'
#
loop_
_entity.id
_entity.type
_entity.pdbx_description
1 polymer ?
#
loop_
_entity_poly.entity_id
_entity_poly.type
_entity_poly.pdbx_seq_one_letter_code
_entity_poly.pdbx_strand_id
1 'polypeptide(L)'
;MELTVDQLAARAGVSVRTVRFYAGRGLLPPPRLRGRTGLYGEEHLARVELVRELQSLGLTLAAIERHLEKIPLDAPVEDLALQRALLSPWAPEEAETLDRHELDRRAGRHLDDDALQRLEALGVLEPVSADEVRIVSPALLGVGAELAALALPLETLAAAHAAVDRHTAALAAELQAVFQDSVVRPYREGGPRCPGTPPAA
;
A
#
# COMPACT_ATOMS: atom_id res chain seq x y z
N MET A 1 -4.66 -18.15 16.99
CA MET A 1 -3.71 -17.69 18.03
C MET A 1 -4.37 -16.58 18.87
N GLU A 2 -4.15 -16.48 20.18
CA GLU A 2 -4.69 -15.37 21.02
C GLU A 2 -3.56 -14.38 21.38
N LEU A 3 -3.75 -13.10 21.08
CA LEU A 3 -2.79 -12.02 21.26
C LEU A 3 -3.29 -10.99 22.28
N THR A 4 -2.39 -10.41 23.08
CA THR A 4 -2.72 -9.16 23.80
C THR A 4 -2.78 -7.98 22.83
N VAL A 5 -3.36 -6.86 23.26
CA VAL A 5 -3.41 -5.65 22.44
C VAL A 5 -2.02 -5.17 22.00
N ASP A 6 -1.01 -5.34 22.85
CA ASP A 6 0.38 -4.95 22.55
C ASP A 6 0.99 -5.87 21.48
N GLN A 7 0.73 -7.17 21.58
CA GLN A 7 1.18 -8.16 20.59
C GLN A 7 0.47 -7.98 19.24
N LEU A 8 -0.83 -7.69 19.25
CA LEU A 8 -1.58 -7.38 18.04
C LEU A 8 -1.02 -6.12 17.36
N ALA A 9 -0.80 -5.04 18.13
CA ALA A 9 -0.26 -3.80 17.64
C ALA A 9 1.13 -3.98 17.01
N ALA A 10 2.02 -4.69 17.71
CA ALA A 10 3.36 -5.00 17.22
C ALA A 10 3.32 -5.82 15.94
N ARG A 11 2.49 -6.87 15.88
CA ARG A 11 2.40 -7.74 14.70
C ARG A 11 1.78 -7.05 13.49
N ALA A 12 0.81 -6.17 13.73
CA ALA A 12 0.17 -5.39 12.67
C ALA A 12 0.96 -4.12 12.28
N GLY A 13 2.11 -3.84 12.91
CA GLY A 13 2.92 -2.65 12.63
C GLY A 13 2.23 -1.33 12.96
N VAL A 14 1.38 -1.29 13.99
CA VAL A 14 0.64 -0.10 14.41
C VAL A 14 0.77 0.15 15.91
N SER A 15 0.38 1.34 16.36
CA SER A 15 0.32 1.63 17.79
C SER A 15 -0.88 0.97 18.47
N VAL A 16 -0.76 0.69 19.77
CA VAL A 16 -1.89 0.25 20.62
C VAL A 16 -3.04 1.26 20.59
N ARG A 17 -2.73 2.56 20.48
CA ARG A 17 -3.72 3.63 20.32
C ARG A 17 -4.53 3.44 19.04
N THR A 18 -3.88 3.07 17.93
CA THR A 18 -4.52 2.79 16.64
C THR A 18 -5.46 1.59 16.74
N VAL A 19 -5.01 0.49 17.35
CA VAL A 19 -5.86 -0.69 17.58
C VAL A 19 -7.10 -0.35 18.39
N ARG A 20 -6.96 0.39 19.49
CA ARG A 20 -8.09 0.83 20.32
C ARG A 20 -9.01 1.79 19.58
N PHE A 21 -8.45 2.65 18.74
CA PHE A 21 -9.23 3.55 17.90
C PHE A 21 -10.10 2.78 16.91
N TYR A 22 -9.56 1.77 16.22
CA TYR A 22 -10.35 0.92 15.32
C TYR A 22 -11.41 0.12 16.08
N ALA A 23 -11.08 -0.46 17.24
CA ALA A 23 -12.06 -1.15 18.08
C ALA A 23 -13.19 -0.21 18.53
N GLY A 24 -12.86 1.02 18.94
CA GLY A 24 -13.85 2.03 19.35
C GLY A 24 -14.75 2.52 18.22
N ARG A 25 -14.34 2.34 16.96
CA ARG A 25 -15.15 2.64 15.76
C ARG A 25 -15.89 1.42 15.21
N GLY A 26 -15.86 0.29 15.91
CA GLY A 26 -16.53 -0.94 15.49
C GLY A 26 -15.89 -1.63 14.29
N LEU A 27 -14.66 -1.26 13.93
CA LEU A 27 -13.94 -1.86 12.80
C LEU A 27 -13.37 -3.24 13.12
N LEU A 28 -13.26 -3.56 14.41
CA LEU A 28 -12.78 -4.84 14.90
C LEU A 28 -13.91 -5.53 15.68
N PRO A 29 -14.00 -6.87 15.61
CA PRO A 29 -14.86 -7.61 16.52
C PRO A 29 -14.47 -7.33 17.99
N PRO A 30 -15.39 -7.52 18.94
CA PRO A 30 -15.07 -7.36 20.35
C PRO A 30 -14.05 -8.42 20.79
N PRO A 31 -13.01 -8.04 21.56
CA PRO A 31 -12.01 -8.98 22.03
C PRO A 31 -12.61 -9.94 23.07
N ARG A 32 -12.03 -11.12 23.19
CA ARG A 32 -12.37 -12.06 24.27
C ARG A 32 -11.75 -11.58 25.57
N LEU A 33 -12.54 -11.41 26.62
CA LEU A 33 -12.04 -10.95 27.91
C LEU A 33 -11.56 -12.13 28.75
N ARG A 34 -10.31 -12.07 29.21
CA ARG A 34 -9.76 -12.98 30.22
C ARG A 34 -9.32 -12.16 31.44
N GLY A 35 -10.21 -12.09 32.43
CA GLY A 35 -10.06 -11.18 33.56
C GLY A 35 -10.13 -9.72 33.11
N ARG A 36 -9.05 -8.96 33.28
CA ARG A 36 -8.94 -7.55 32.85
C ARG A 36 -8.27 -7.38 31.48
N THR A 37 -7.81 -8.47 30.87
CA THR A 37 -7.06 -8.44 29.61
C THR A 37 -7.96 -8.84 28.45
N GLY A 38 -8.04 -8.00 27.43
CA GLY A 38 -8.65 -8.34 26.14
C GLY A 38 -7.68 -9.15 25.28
N LEU A 39 -8.17 -10.28 24.77
CA LEU A 39 -7.47 -11.19 23.87
C LEU A 39 -8.05 -11.05 22.47
N TYR A 40 -7.14 -10.95 21.50
CA TYR A 40 -7.42 -10.69 20.10
C TYR A 40 -6.99 -11.90 19.27
N GLY A 41 -7.89 -12.42 18.43
CA GLY A 41 -7.61 -13.52 17.51
C GLY A 41 -7.00 -13.08 16.18
N GLU A 42 -6.87 -14.03 15.26
CA GLU A 42 -6.33 -13.81 13.91
C GLU A 42 -7.26 -12.96 13.05
N GLU A 43 -8.57 -13.05 13.28
CA GLU A 43 -9.59 -12.21 12.67
C GLU A 43 -9.41 -10.72 13.00
N HIS A 44 -8.85 -10.40 14.16
CA HIS A 44 -8.54 -9.02 14.53
C HIS A 44 -7.31 -8.54 13.76
N LEU A 45 -6.27 -9.38 13.66
CA LEU A 45 -5.05 -9.06 12.91
C LEU A 45 -5.35 -8.83 11.42
N ALA A 46 -6.07 -9.75 10.79
CA ALA A 46 -6.44 -9.66 9.37
C ALA A 46 -7.24 -8.39 9.06
N ARG A 47 -8.14 -7.98 9.96
CA ARG A 47 -8.88 -6.71 9.82
C ARG A 47 -7.98 -5.48 9.96
N VAL A 48 -7.09 -5.45 10.94
CA VAL A 48 -6.16 -4.32 11.10
C VAL A 48 -5.28 -4.20 9.85
N GLU A 49 -4.77 -5.31 9.33
CA GLU A 49 -3.97 -5.34 8.10
C GLU A 49 -4.79 -4.86 6.89
N LEU A 50 -6.03 -5.31 6.72
CA LEU A 50 -6.91 -4.84 5.64
C LEU A 50 -7.21 -3.34 5.74
N VAL A 51 -7.47 -2.82 6.95
CA VAL A 51 -7.65 -1.37 7.17
C VAL A 51 -6.40 -0.61 6.75
N ARG A 52 -5.21 -1.08 7.12
CA ARG A 52 -3.95 -0.43 6.74
C ARG A 52 -3.75 -0.43 5.22
N GLU A 53 -4.02 -1.55 4.56
CA GLU A 53 -3.93 -1.70 3.11
C GLU A 53 -4.87 -0.71 2.39
N LEU A 54 -6.11 -0.59 2.85
CA LEU A 54 -7.04 0.38 2.29
C LEU A 54 -6.60 1.82 2.56
N GLN A 55 -5.97 2.10 3.71
CA GLN A 55 -5.42 3.42 4.01
C GLN A 55 -4.20 3.74 3.14
N SER A 56 -3.32 2.76 2.86
CA SER A 56 -2.15 2.97 1.98
C SER A 56 -2.61 3.30 0.56
N LEU A 57 -3.72 2.73 0.10
CA LEU A 57 -4.41 3.10 -1.14
C LEU A 57 -5.06 4.50 -1.13
N GLY A 58 -4.93 5.26 -0.05
CA GLY A 58 -5.47 6.61 0.06
C GLY A 58 -6.96 6.67 0.39
N LEU A 59 -7.60 5.56 0.78
CA LEU A 59 -8.99 5.61 1.21
C LEU A 59 -9.11 6.35 2.55
N THR A 60 -10.10 7.24 2.60
CA THR A 60 -10.47 7.90 3.86
C THR A 60 -11.05 6.87 4.84
N LEU A 61 -10.87 7.09 6.14
CA LEU A 61 -11.40 6.19 7.15
C LEU A 61 -12.92 5.99 7.04
N ALA A 62 -13.67 7.02 6.66
CA ALA A 62 -15.11 6.91 6.43
C ALA A 62 -15.46 6.02 5.22
N ALA A 63 -14.63 6.00 4.18
CA ALA A 63 -14.80 5.07 3.06
C ALA A 63 -14.47 3.63 3.47
N ILE A 64 -13.44 3.45 4.30
CA ILE A 64 -13.05 2.16 4.85
C ILE A 64 -14.16 1.60 5.75
N GLU A 65 -14.75 2.42 6.62
CA GLU A 65 -15.91 2.05 7.43
C GLU A 65 -17.06 1.52 6.58
N ARG A 66 -17.49 2.26 5.56
CA ARG A 66 -18.56 1.83 4.64
C ARG A 66 -18.21 0.56 3.85
N HIS A 67 -16.92 0.32 3.60
CA HIS A 67 -16.48 -0.90 2.96
C HIS A 67 -16.55 -2.09 3.94
N LEU A 68 -16.01 -1.92 5.14
CA LEU A 68 -15.99 -2.93 6.19
C LEU A 68 -17.37 -3.26 6.75
N GLU A 69 -18.33 -2.33 6.73
CA GLU A 69 -19.74 -2.59 7.07
C GLU A 69 -20.36 -3.70 6.20
N LYS A 70 -19.85 -3.91 4.99
CA LYS A 70 -20.31 -4.97 4.07
C LYS A 70 -19.69 -6.33 4.41
N ILE A 71 -18.73 -6.39 5.32
CA ILE A 71 -18.00 -7.58 5.70
C ILE A 71 -18.39 -7.98 7.13
N PRO A 72 -19.07 -9.12 7.33
CA PRO A 72 -19.51 -9.56 8.66
C PRO A 72 -18.36 -9.60 9.67
N LEU A 73 -18.58 -9.16 10.91
CA LEU A 73 -17.54 -9.11 11.97
C LEU A 73 -16.89 -10.47 12.28
N ASP A 74 -17.56 -11.56 11.92
CA ASP A 74 -17.12 -12.96 12.05
C ASP A 74 -16.68 -13.58 10.71
N ALA A 75 -16.47 -12.76 9.68
CA ALA A 75 -15.94 -13.21 8.39
C ALA A 75 -14.67 -14.05 8.59
N PRO A 76 -14.52 -15.15 7.84
CA PRO A 76 -13.36 -16.02 7.95
C PRO A 76 -12.09 -15.25 7.56
N VAL A 77 -10.97 -15.61 8.19
CA VAL A 77 -9.68 -14.94 8.00
C VAL A 77 -9.24 -15.02 6.54
N GLU A 78 -9.57 -16.11 5.86
CA GLU A 78 -9.26 -16.38 4.47
C GLU A 78 -9.95 -15.38 3.52
N ASP A 79 -11.19 -14.97 3.81
CA ASP A 79 -11.91 -13.98 2.99
C ASP A 79 -11.28 -12.60 3.11
N LEU A 80 -10.88 -12.21 4.33
CA LEU A 80 -10.16 -10.95 4.57
C LEU A 80 -8.78 -10.96 3.90
N ALA A 81 -8.09 -12.10 3.97
CA ALA A 81 -6.80 -12.28 3.31
C ALA A 81 -6.94 -12.23 1.77
N LEU A 82 -7.99 -12.85 1.21
CA LEU A 82 -8.29 -12.78 -0.22
C LEU A 82 -8.59 -11.35 -0.65
N GLN A 83 -9.42 -10.62 0.09
CA GLN A 83 -9.70 -9.22 -0.20
C GLN A 83 -8.43 -8.37 -0.16
N ARG A 84 -7.57 -8.57 0.84
CA ARG A 84 -6.27 -7.89 0.92
C ARG A 84 -5.38 -8.23 -0.26
N ALA A 85 -5.33 -9.50 -0.68
CA ALA A 85 -4.54 -9.95 -1.81
C ALA A 85 -5.01 -9.31 -3.14
N LEU A 86 -6.32 -9.10 -3.32
CA LEU A 86 -6.86 -8.40 -4.50
C LEU A 86 -6.44 -6.91 -4.56
N LEU A 87 -6.10 -6.31 -3.42
CA LEU A 87 -5.62 -4.93 -3.31
C LEU A 87 -4.11 -4.81 -3.54
N SER A 88 -3.36 -5.91 -3.39
CA SER A 88 -1.90 -5.94 -3.46
C SER A 88 -1.30 -5.32 -4.74
N PRO A 89 -1.89 -5.45 -5.95
CA PRO A 89 -1.33 -4.81 -7.15
C PRO A 89 -1.38 -3.29 -7.14
N TRP A 90 -2.20 -2.70 -6.28
CA TRP A 90 -2.45 -1.26 -6.21
C TRP A 90 -1.87 -0.61 -4.96
N ALA A 91 -1.52 -1.42 -3.96
CA ALA A 91 -0.96 -0.93 -2.71
C ALA A 91 0.39 -0.26 -3.01
N PRO A 92 0.59 1.01 -2.61
CA PRO A 92 1.88 1.64 -2.78
C PRO A 92 2.89 0.83 -1.97
N GLU A 93 3.96 0.40 -2.65
CA GLU A 93 5.08 -0.23 -1.96
C GLU A 93 5.66 0.78 -0.95
N GLU A 94 5.81 0.36 0.31
CA GLU A 94 6.47 1.20 1.30
C GLU A 94 7.94 1.33 0.89
N ALA A 95 8.37 2.54 0.54
CA ALA A 95 9.76 2.79 0.22
C ALA A 95 10.63 2.48 1.45
N GLU A 96 11.71 1.72 1.26
CA GLU A 96 12.58 1.25 2.34
C GLU A 96 13.99 1.85 2.21
N THR A 97 14.55 2.32 3.32
CA THR A 97 15.96 2.72 3.37
C THR A 97 16.81 1.52 3.77
N LEU A 98 17.79 1.17 2.95
CA LEU A 98 18.72 0.07 3.19
C LEU A 98 20.16 0.57 3.15
N ASP A 99 21.02 -0.06 3.94
CA ASP A 99 22.46 0.07 3.75
C ASP A 99 22.95 -0.71 2.53
N ARG A 100 24.19 -0.44 2.13
CA ARG A 100 24.87 -1.08 0.98
C ARG A 100 24.84 -2.61 1.04
N HIS A 101 25.04 -3.19 2.22
CA HIS A 101 25.17 -4.63 2.40
C HIS A 101 23.82 -5.34 2.31
N GLU A 102 22.78 -4.75 2.89
CA GLU A 102 21.41 -5.24 2.79
C GLU A 102 20.89 -5.12 1.36
N LEU A 103 21.24 -4.04 0.65
CA LEU A 103 20.90 -3.87 -0.76
C LEU A 103 21.47 -5.00 -1.62
N ASP A 104 22.77 -5.30 -1.49
CA ASP A 104 23.41 -6.39 -2.24
C ASP A 104 22.74 -7.74 -1.94
N ARG A 105 22.43 -8.00 -0.66
CA ARG A 105 21.75 -9.23 -0.24
C ARG A 105 20.38 -9.37 -0.90
N ARG A 106 19.59 -8.29 -0.94
CA ARG A 106 18.25 -8.30 -1.57
C ARG A 106 18.31 -8.34 -3.09
N ALA A 107 19.29 -7.68 -3.70
CA ALA A 107 19.53 -7.76 -5.14
C ALA A 107 20.07 -9.14 -5.56
N GLY A 108 20.58 -9.94 -4.61
CA GLY A 108 21.17 -11.26 -4.88
C GLY A 108 22.54 -11.19 -5.55
N ARG A 109 23.16 -10.00 -5.61
CA ARG A 109 24.44 -9.73 -6.27
C ARG A 109 25.08 -8.47 -5.68
N HIS A 110 26.39 -8.35 -5.86
CA HIS A 110 27.08 -7.10 -5.58
C HIS A 110 26.72 -6.06 -6.63
N LEU A 111 26.32 -4.87 -6.17
CA LEU A 111 26.05 -3.70 -6.99
C LEU A 111 27.21 -2.72 -6.83
N ASP A 112 27.98 -2.51 -7.90
CA ASP A 112 29.00 -1.46 -7.94
C ASP A 112 28.36 -0.07 -8.19
N ASP A 113 29.19 0.97 -8.22
CA ASP A 113 28.74 2.35 -8.39
C ASP A 113 28.04 2.59 -9.74
N ASP A 114 28.48 1.89 -10.81
CA ASP A 114 27.83 1.97 -12.13
C ASP A 114 26.43 1.33 -12.08
N ALA A 115 26.31 0.15 -11.46
CA ALA A 115 25.02 -0.50 -11.27
C ALA A 115 24.07 0.37 -10.44
N LEU A 116 24.57 1.09 -9.42
CA LEU A 116 23.75 2.04 -8.67
C LEU A 116 23.25 3.19 -9.50
N GLN A 117 24.15 3.80 -10.27
CA GLN A 117 23.80 4.94 -11.10
C GLN A 117 22.74 4.55 -12.14
N ARG A 118 22.80 3.33 -12.65
CA ARG A 118 21.79 2.76 -13.55
C ARG A 118 20.47 2.49 -12.84
N LEU A 119 20.49 1.94 -11.62
CA LEU A 119 19.28 1.72 -10.83
C LEU A 119 18.59 3.03 -10.43
N GLU A 120 19.37 4.07 -10.13
CA GLU A 120 18.88 5.43 -9.91
C GLU A 120 18.25 6.01 -11.19
N ALA A 121 18.91 5.86 -12.34
CA ALA A 121 18.38 6.30 -13.63
C ALA A 121 17.10 5.57 -14.05
N LEU A 122 16.89 4.35 -13.55
CA LEU A 122 15.66 3.56 -13.73
C LEU A 122 14.57 3.91 -12.70
N GLY A 123 14.85 4.78 -11.72
CA GLY A 123 13.92 5.16 -10.65
C GLY A 123 13.68 4.08 -9.59
N VAL A 124 14.53 3.04 -9.54
CA VAL A 124 14.38 1.90 -8.61
C VAL A 124 14.80 2.29 -7.20
N LEU A 125 15.81 3.16 -7.09
CA LEU A 125 16.31 3.68 -5.84
C LEU A 125 16.66 5.17 -5.94
N GLU A 126 16.77 5.80 -4.79
CA GLU A 126 17.27 7.15 -4.62
C GLU A 126 18.40 7.14 -3.58
N PRO A 127 19.53 7.83 -3.82
CA PRO A 127 20.58 7.96 -2.82
C PRO A 127 20.10 8.79 -1.62
N VAL A 128 20.36 8.31 -0.40
CA VAL A 128 20.06 9.04 0.84
C VAL A 128 21.34 9.60 1.44
N SER A 129 22.39 8.78 1.49
CA SER A 129 23.73 9.14 1.93
C SER A 129 24.77 8.32 1.17
N ALA A 130 26.05 8.42 1.55
CA ALA A 130 27.12 7.61 0.94
C ALA A 130 26.92 6.09 1.17
N ASP A 131 26.30 5.70 2.29
CA ASP A 131 26.16 4.29 2.69
C ASP A 131 24.71 3.79 2.66
N GLU A 132 23.74 4.68 2.44
CA GLU A 132 22.31 4.37 2.48
C GLU A 132 21.59 4.79 1.19
N VAL A 133 20.70 3.93 0.73
CA VAL A 133 19.80 4.18 -0.39
C VAL A 133 18.36 3.95 0.02
N ARG A 134 17.44 4.69 -0.59
CA ARG A 134 16.00 4.49 -0.47
C ARG A 134 15.51 3.75 -1.70
N ILE A 135 15.00 2.54 -1.54
CA ILE A 135 14.36 1.80 -2.63
C ILE A 135 12.94 2.33 -2.79
N VAL A 136 12.63 2.86 -3.96
CA VAL A 136 11.30 3.41 -4.28
C VAL A 136 10.31 2.29 -4.54
N SER A 137 10.76 1.18 -5.15
CA SER A 137 9.94 0.00 -5.42
C SER A 137 10.70 -1.30 -5.11
N PRO A 138 10.63 -1.79 -3.86
CA PRO A 138 11.21 -3.07 -3.44
C PRO A 138 10.93 -4.25 -4.37
N ALA A 139 9.73 -4.38 -4.94
CA ALA A 139 9.41 -5.50 -5.83
C ALA A 139 10.16 -5.43 -7.17
N LEU A 140 10.54 -4.23 -7.60
CA LEU A 140 11.26 -4.01 -8.86
C LEU A 140 12.78 -4.13 -8.70
N LEU A 141 13.33 -4.24 -7.49
CA LEU A 141 14.77 -4.27 -7.27
C LEU A 141 15.48 -5.36 -8.11
N GLY A 142 14.95 -6.58 -8.11
CA GLY A 142 15.54 -7.70 -8.86
C GLY A 142 15.50 -7.46 -10.37
N VAL A 143 14.37 -6.99 -10.90
CA VAL A 143 14.21 -6.67 -12.33
C VAL A 143 15.11 -5.49 -12.72
N GLY A 144 15.16 -4.45 -11.89
CA GLY A 144 16.03 -3.30 -12.05
C GLY A 144 17.49 -3.70 -12.10
N ALA A 145 17.94 -4.62 -11.24
CA ALA A 145 19.32 -5.09 -11.22
C ALA A 145 19.69 -5.87 -12.48
N GLU A 146 18.76 -6.65 -13.03
CA GLU A 146 18.94 -7.34 -14.33
C GLU A 146 18.98 -6.34 -15.49
N LEU A 147 18.07 -5.35 -15.52
CA LEU A 147 18.05 -4.30 -16.54
C LEU A 147 19.31 -3.43 -16.50
N ALA A 148 19.80 -3.09 -15.30
CA ALA A 148 21.04 -2.36 -15.11
C ALA A 148 22.26 -3.12 -15.64
N ALA A 149 22.23 -4.45 -15.67
CA ALA A 149 23.32 -5.27 -16.21
C ALA A 149 23.34 -5.30 -17.75
N LEU A 150 22.29 -4.81 -18.43
CA LEU A 150 22.27 -4.72 -19.88
C LEU A 150 23.26 -3.65 -20.36
N ALA A 151 23.91 -3.91 -21.50
CA ALA A 151 24.85 -3.00 -22.15
C ALA A 151 24.12 -1.84 -22.88
N LEU A 152 23.24 -1.14 -22.17
CA LEU A 152 22.58 0.08 -22.62
C LEU A 152 23.33 1.31 -22.06
N PRO A 153 23.44 2.40 -22.83
CA PRO A 153 23.98 3.64 -22.31
C PRO A 153 23.09 4.23 -21.21
N LEU A 154 23.69 4.81 -20.17
CA LEU A 154 22.97 5.36 -19.02
C LEU A 154 21.95 6.43 -19.44
N GLU A 155 22.32 7.29 -20.40
CA GLU A 155 21.43 8.30 -20.97
C GLU A 155 20.21 7.70 -21.68
N THR A 156 20.35 6.50 -22.24
CA THR A 156 19.24 5.79 -22.89
C THR A 156 18.25 5.28 -21.84
N LEU A 157 18.77 4.72 -20.74
CA LEU A 157 17.96 4.28 -19.60
C LEU A 157 17.19 5.46 -18.99
N ALA A 158 17.90 6.56 -18.70
CA ALA A 158 17.31 7.76 -18.14
C ALA A 158 16.24 8.37 -19.07
N ALA A 159 16.51 8.42 -20.38
CA ALA A 159 15.55 8.93 -21.35
C ALA A 159 14.28 8.05 -21.44
N ALA A 160 14.44 6.72 -21.42
CA ALA A 160 13.32 5.78 -21.43
C ALA A 160 12.46 5.91 -20.17
N HIS A 161 13.08 5.93 -18.98
CA HIS A 161 12.39 6.12 -17.71
C HIS A 161 11.64 7.46 -17.67
N ALA A 162 12.31 8.56 -18.05
CA ALA A 162 11.70 9.89 -18.10
C ALA A 162 10.55 9.99 -19.13
N ALA A 163 10.54 9.17 -20.18
CA ALA A 163 9.41 9.10 -21.10
C ALA A 163 8.22 8.38 -20.45
N VAL A 164 8.45 7.22 -19.83
CA VAL A 164 7.42 6.44 -19.12
C VAL A 164 6.78 7.28 -18.01
N ASP A 165 7.58 7.92 -17.17
CA ASP A 165 7.09 8.73 -16.05
C ASP A 165 6.20 9.88 -16.52
N ARG A 166 6.64 10.61 -17.54
CA ARG A 166 5.88 11.74 -18.11
C ARG A 166 4.52 11.30 -18.62
N HIS A 167 4.47 10.19 -19.36
CA HIS A 167 3.23 9.70 -19.94
C HIS A 167 2.30 9.05 -18.89
N THR A 168 2.87 8.37 -17.90
CA THR A 168 2.09 7.79 -16.80
C THR A 168 1.51 8.88 -15.90
N ALA A 169 2.29 9.94 -15.60
CA ALA A 169 1.81 11.09 -14.85
C ALA A 169 0.70 11.85 -15.60
N ALA A 170 0.84 12.03 -16.92
CA ALA A 170 -0.19 12.64 -17.74
C ALA A 170 -1.49 11.82 -17.73
N LEU A 171 -1.40 10.50 -17.92
CA LEU A 171 -2.54 9.60 -17.86
C LEU A 171 -3.22 9.65 -16.48
N ALA A 172 -2.44 9.62 -15.40
CA ALA A 172 -2.98 9.71 -14.04
C ALA A 172 -3.75 11.03 -13.82
N ALA A 173 -3.21 12.16 -14.29
CA ALA A 173 -3.87 13.45 -14.19
C ALA A 173 -5.18 13.50 -15.00
N GLU A 174 -5.20 12.92 -16.20
CA GLU A 174 -6.41 12.82 -17.02
C GLU A 174 -7.47 11.94 -16.35
N LEU A 175 -7.10 10.77 -15.84
CA LEU A 175 -8.03 9.89 -15.10
C LEU A 175 -8.55 10.55 -13.82
N GLN A 176 -7.70 11.29 -13.11
CA GLN A 176 -8.11 12.07 -11.95
C GLN A 176 -9.13 13.14 -12.33
N ALA A 177 -8.92 13.87 -13.41
CA ALA A 177 -9.88 14.86 -13.91
C ALA A 177 -11.23 14.21 -14.25
N VAL A 178 -11.22 13.09 -14.99
CA VAL A 178 -12.43 12.32 -15.31
C VAL A 178 -13.19 11.92 -14.04
N PHE A 179 -12.48 11.43 -13.02
CA PHE A 179 -13.11 11.05 -11.75
C PHE A 179 -13.68 12.25 -10.99
N GLN A 180 -12.95 13.36 -10.92
CA GLN A 180 -13.42 14.58 -10.25
C GLN A 180 -14.70 15.12 -10.90
N ASP A 181 -14.74 15.16 -12.23
CA ASP A 181 -15.87 15.69 -12.98
C ASP A 181 -17.07 14.73 -13.02
N SER A 182 -16.83 13.41 -13.11
CA SER A 182 -17.90 12.42 -13.28
C SER A 182 -18.45 11.89 -11.96
N VAL A 183 -17.65 11.88 -10.89
CA VAL A 183 -18.02 11.27 -9.60
C VAL A 183 -18.09 12.31 -8.49
N VAL A 184 -17.01 13.05 -8.26
CA VAL A 184 -16.90 13.91 -7.05
C VAL A 184 -17.80 15.12 -7.12
N ARG A 185 -17.75 15.88 -8.22
CA ARG A 185 -18.52 17.12 -8.39
C ARG A 185 -20.03 16.85 -8.43
N PRO A 186 -20.55 15.86 -9.19
CA PRO A 186 -21.98 15.53 -9.16
C PRO A 186 -22.45 15.04 -7.80
N TYR A 187 -21.63 14.28 -7.06
CA TYR A 187 -21.96 13.84 -5.71
C TYR A 187 -22.10 15.02 -4.73
N ARG A 188 -21.23 16.04 -4.86
CA ARG A 188 -21.27 17.25 -4.03
C ARG A 188 -22.44 18.17 -4.36
N GLU A 189 -22.77 18.33 -5.63
CA GLU A 189 -23.81 19.26 -6.10
C GLU A 189 -25.21 18.64 -6.06
N GLY A 190 -25.34 17.31 -6.22
CA GLY A 190 -26.63 16.61 -6.37
C GLY A 190 -26.97 15.58 -5.28
N GLY A 191 -26.11 15.37 -4.29
CA GLY A 191 -26.25 14.29 -3.30
C GLY A 191 -25.98 12.89 -3.89
N PRO A 192 -25.89 11.83 -3.07
CA PRO A 192 -25.56 10.49 -3.52
C PRO A 192 -26.63 9.96 -4.50
N ARG A 193 -26.31 9.96 -5.79
CA ARG A 193 -27.03 9.19 -6.81
C ARG A 193 -26.26 7.90 -7.05
N CYS A 194 -26.88 6.75 -6.79
CA CYS A 194 -26.29 5.47 -7.17
C CYS A 194 -26.12 5.45 -8.70
N PRO A 195 -24.95 5.07 -9.23
CA PRO A 195 -24.83 4.80 -10.66
C PRO A 195 -25.71 3.59 -10.97
N GLY A 196 -26.80 3.78 -11.72
CA GLY A 196 -27.70 2.71 -12.14
C GLY A 196 -29.20 2.94 -11.94
N THR A 197 -29.65 4.02 -11.31
CA THR A 197 -31.09 4.31 -11.26
C THR A 197 -31.52 4.99 -12.57
N PRO A 198 -32.37 4.36 -13.41
CA PRO A 198 -32.89 5.03 -14.60
C PRO A 198 -33.74 6.24 -14.18
N PRO A 199 -33.83 7.30 -15.02
CA PRO A 199 -34.66 8.45 -14.72
C PRO A 199 -36.11 8.00 -14.54
N ALA A 200 -36.72 8.41 -13.42
CA ALA A 200 -38.14 8.18 -13.19
C ALA A 200 -38.93 8.92 -14.29
N ALA A 201 -39.73 8.14 -15.03
CA ALA A 201 -40.68 8.62 -16.02
C ALA A 201 -41.83 9.39 -15.34
#